data_AF-H0A9S3-F1
#
_entry.id   AF-H0A9S3-F1
#
_cell.length_a   1.000
_cell.length_b   1.000
_cell.length_c   1.000
_cell.angle_alpha   90.00
_cell.angle_beta   90.00
_cell.angle_gamma   90.00
#
_symmetry.space_group_name_H-M   'P 1'
#
loop_
_entity.id
_entity.type
_entity.pdbx_description
1 polymer ?
#
loop_
_entity_poly.entity_id
_entity_poly.type
_entity_poly.pdbx_seq_one_letter_code
_entity_poly.pdbx_strand_id
1 'polypeptide(L)' 'MAKHEKVELHQKYNEDGSKNQERCPRCGSFLADHEDRMSCGKCGYTKHQ' A
#
# COMPACT_ATOMS: atom_id res chain seq x y z
N MET A 1 11.79 -3.13 -10.93
CA MET A 1 10.77 -2.09 -11.18
C MET A 1 11.46 -0.87 -11.78
N ALA A 2 11.24 -0.57 -13.07
CA ALA A 2 11.86 0.57 -13.75
C ALA A 2 11.22 1.89 -13.30
N LYS A 3 12.04 2.94 -13.15
CA LYS A 3 11.59 4.25 -12.69
C LYS A 3 10.86 4.97 -13.84
N HIS A 4 9.60 5.37 -13.61
CA HIS A 4 8.71 6.09 -14.55
C HIS A 4 8.05 5.28 -15.68
N GLU A 5 7.74 4.00 -15.45
CA GLU A 5 6.83 3.29 -16.36
C GLU A 5 5.38 3.78 -16.14
N LYS A 6 4.70 4.16 -17.23
CA LYS A 6 3.27 4.49 -17.20
C LYS A 6 2.48 3.22 -16.88
N VAL A 7 2.05 3.09 -15.64
CA VAL A 7 1.15 2.02 -15.21
C VAL A 7 -0.30 2.49 -15.31
N GLU A 8 -1.11 1.73 -16.04
CA GLU A 8 -2.55 1.93 -16.16
C GLU A 8 -3.21 1.68 -14.79
N LEU A 9 -3.49 2.76 -14.04
CA LEU A 9 -4.02 2.76 -12.66
C LEU A 9 -5.31 1.94 -12.47
N HIS A 10 -6.08 1.76 -13.54
CA HIS A 10 -7.39 1.10 -13.55
C HIS A 10 -7.32 -0.39 -13.15
N GLN A 11 -6.20 -1.07 -13.35
CA GLN A 11 -6.09 -2.51 -13.08
C GLN A 11 -5.95 -2.88 -11.59
N LYS A 12 -5.83 -1.89 -10.69
CA LYS A 12 -5.59 -2.13 -9.25
C LYS A 12 -6.80 -1.86 -8.34
N TYR A 13 -7.93 -1.48 -8.90
CA TYR A 13 -9.17 -1.26 -8.16
C TYR A 13 -10.17 -2.34 -8.58
N ASN A 14 -10.55 -3.22 -7.65
CA ASN A 14 -11.70 -4.10 -7.86
C ASN A 14 -12.97 -3.23 -7.94
N GLU A 15 -13.95 -3.66 -8.75
CA GLU A 15 -15.21 -2.96 -9.04
C GLU A 15 -16.07 -2.68 -7.78
N ASP A 16 -15.73 -3.31 -6.65
CA ASP A 16 -16.38 -3.18 -5.33
C ASP A 16 -15.87 -2.01 -4.47
N GLY A 17 -14.73 -1.40 -4.80
CA GLY A 17 -14.21 -0.23 -4.06
C GLY A 17 -13.66 -0.53 -2.65
N SER A 18 -13.63 -1.79 -2.19
CA SER A 18 -12.91 -2.17 -0.97
C SER A 18 -11.40 -2.10 -1.15
N LYS A 19 -10.75 -1.28 -0.31
CA LYS A 19 -9.29 -1.23 -0.20
C LYS A 19 -8.86 -2.28 0.83
N ASN A 20 -8.27 -3.39 0.38
CA ASN A 20 -7.64 -4.40 1.23
C ASN A 20 -6.30 -3.93 1.85
N GLN A 21 -6.16 -2.65 2.21
CA GLN A 21 -4.95 -2.12 2.82
C GLN A 21 -5.17 -1.90 4.32
N GLU A 22 -4.34 -2.56 5.15
CA GLU A 22 -4.32 -2.29 6.60
C GLU A 22 -4.00 -0.82 6.87
N ARG A 23 -4.58 -0.25 7.95
CA ARG A 23 -4.25 1.11 8.40
C ARG A 23 -3.12 1.06 9.43
N CYS A 24 -2.21 2.03 9.35
CA CYS A 24 -1.13 2.18 10.30
C CYS A 24 -1.68 2.48 11.71
N PRO A 25 -1.28 1.72 12.75
CA PRO A 25 -1.75 1.93 14.12
C PRO A 25 -1.24 3.23 14.75
N ARG A 26 -0.21 3.86 14.15
CA ARG A 26 0.41 5.09 14.69
C ARG A 26 -0.19 6.37 14.13
N CYS A 27 -0.51 6.40 12.84
CA CYS A 27 -0.92 7.63 12.16
C CYS A 27 -2.17 7.46 11.28
N GLY A 28 -2.79 6.28 11.26
CA GLY A 28 -4.02 5.99 10.53
C GLY A 28 -3.92 6.00 9.00
N SER A 29 -2.72 6.20 8.45
CA SER A 29 -2.47 6.17 7.01
C SER A 29 -2.44 4.73 6.49
N PHE A 30 -2.70 4.51 5.20
CA PHE A 30 -2.63 3.18 4.61
C PHE A 30 -1.19 2.64 4.63
N LEU A 31 -1.07 1.36 5.01
CA LEU A 31 0.17 0.61 4.88
C LEU A 31 0.33 0.18 3.42
N ALA A 32 1.53 0.39 2.87
CA ALA A 32 1.94 -0.19 1.61
C ALA A 32 2.26 -1.66 1.84
N ASP A 33 1.57 -2.52 1.11
CA ASP A 33 1.78 -3.96 1.13
C ASP A 33 2.94 -4.30 0.18
N HIS A 34 3.99 -4.90 0.73
CA HIS A 34 5.10 -5.50 0.00
C HIS A 34 5.17 -6.98 0.40
N GLU A 35 5.65 -7.84 -0.49
CA GLU A 35 5.72 -9.30 -0.27
C GLU A 35 6.35 -9.73 1.06
N ASP A 36 7.29 -8.95 1.60
CA ASP A 36 8.01 -9.25 2.84
C ASP A 36 7.63 -8.37 4.04
N ARG A 37 6.85 -7.30 3.83
CA ARG A 37 6.56 -6.29 4.86
C ARG A 37 5.43 -5.34 4.48
N MET A 38 4.77 -4.85 5.52
CA MET A 38 3.81 -3.76 5.45
C MET A 38 4.45 -2.47 5.96
N SER A 39 4.58 -1.45 5.11
CA SER A 39 5.30 -0.22 5.45
C SER A 39 4.42 1.03 5.38
N CYS A 40 4.52 1.92 6.36
CA CYS A 40 3.76 3.16 6.41
C CYS A 40 4.59 4.30 5.81
N GLY A 41 4.18 4.77 4.63
CA GLY A 41 4.85 5.88 3.94
C GLY A 41 4.82 7.24 4.67
N LYS A 42 3.97 7.40 5.70
CA LYS A 42 3.84 8.68 6.43
C LYS A 42 4.71 8.77 7.69
N CYS A 43 4.84 7.70 8.45
CA CYS A 43 5.56 7.71 9.72
C CYS A 43 6.71 6.69 9.82
N GLY A 44 6.97 5.94 8.75
CA GLY A 44 8.05 4.94 8.69
C GLY A 44 7.78 3.64 9.44
N TYR A 45 6.58 3.46 10.01
CA TYR A 45 6.22 2.22 10.71
C TYR A 45 6.24 1.03 9.74
N THR A 46 6.98 -0.01 10.09
CA THR A 46 7.07 -1.24 9.30
C THR A 46 6.61 -2.42 10.16
N LYS A 47 5.68 -3.22 9.62
CA LYS A 47 5.18 -4.46 10.21
C LYS A 47 5.63 -5.59 9.29
N HIS A 48 6.47 -6.48 9.79
CA HIS A 48 6.84 -7.70 9.08
C HIS A 48 5.72 -8.73 9.32
N GLN A 49 5.25 -9.39 8.26
CA GLN A 49 4.24 -10.45 8.35
C GLN A 49 4.84 -11.75 8.85
#